data_AF-A0A950EKV7-F1
#
_entry.id   AF-A0A950EKV7-F1
#
_cell.length_a   1.000
_cell.length_b   1.000
_cell.length_c   1.000
_cell.angle_alpha   90.00
_cell.angle_beta   90.00
_cell.angle_gamma   90.00
#
_symmetry.space_group_name_H-M   'P 1'
#
loop_
_entity.id
_entity.type
_entity.pdbx_description
1 polymer ?
#
loop_
_entity_poly.entity_id
_entity_poly.type
_entity_poly.pdbx_seq_one_letter_code
_entity_poly.pdbx_strand_id
1 'polypeptide(L)'
;MSRALLPRWLALVAFAVVVTSGGAAYAYLTGAGTGTGTAHTGTMQTVTVSALVGGDAPTSTLYPGGPAADVILRLNNPNSYSVKLTGVSGNGTITADASHSACTTTGVTFTPPSSPSIAVPAGSSLVHLSGAASMTTASLNACQGATFTIPVTVTIHNE
;
A
#
# COMPACT_ATOMS: atom_id res chain seq x y z
N MET A 1 -73.94 -62.03 16.51
CA MET A 1 -73.40 -61.35 15.31
C MET A 1 -71.94 -61.02 15.58
N SER A 2 -71.06 -61.62 14.77
CA SER A 2 -69.65 -61.28 14.47
C SER A 2 -68.62 -61.14 15.61
N ARG A 3 -67.72 -62.13 15.66
CA ARG A 3 -66.46 -62.19 16.43
C ARG A 3 -65.38 -61.28 15.81
N ALA A 4 -64.51 -60.70 16.63
CA ALA A 4 -63.07 -60.59 16.35
C ALA A 4 -62.28 -60.47 17.67
N LEU A 5 -61.27 -61.33 17.81
CA LEU A 5 -60.38 -61.50 18.96
C LEU A 5 -59.04 -60.80 18.70
N LEU A 6 -58.56 -60.00 19.68
CA LEU A 6 -57.15 -59.70 20.06
C LEU A 6 -56.21 -59.01 19.01
N PRO A 7 -55.20 -58.17 19.41
CA PRO A 7 -54.19 -58.51 20.41
C PRO A 7 -53.91 -57.46 21.51
N ARG A 8 -53.65 -58.04 22.69
CA ARG A 8 -53.32 -57.44 23.97
C ARG A 8 -51.80 -57.36 24.13
N TRP A 9 -51.14 -56.44 23.42
CA TRP A 9 -49.69 -56.28 23.50
C TRP A 9 -49.30 -54.80 23.49
N LEU A 10 -48.38 -54.47 24.40
CA LEU A 10 -47.49 -53.31 24.44
C LEU A 10 -47.98 -52.00 25.10
N ALA A 11 -47.42 -51.83 26.30
CA ALA A 11 -46.73 -50.64 26.79
C ALA A 11 -47.54 -49.66 27.66
N LEU A 12 -47.65 -50.04 28.94
CA LEU A 12 -47.22 -49.22 30.08
C LEU A 12 -46.16 -48.19 29.68
N VAL A 13 -46.36 -46.90 30.01
CA VAL A 13 -45.60 -46.21 31.07
C VAL A 13 -46.43 -45.01 31.52
N ALA A 14 -47.03 -45.12 32.71
CA ALA A 14 -47.41 -43.98 33.51
C ALA A 14 -46.17 -43.54 34.29
N PHE A 15 -45.81 -42.25 34.29
CA PHE A 15 -45.10 -41.65 35.41
C PHE A 15 -45.31 -40.13 35.42
N ALA A 16 -46.19 -39.68 36.30
CA ALA A 16 -46.24 -38.30 36.75
C ALA A 16 -45.24 -38.14 37.90
N VAL A 17 -44.28 -37.23 37.76
CA VAL A 17 -43.53 -36.68 38.91
C VAL A 17 -43.53 -35.17 38.83
N VAL A 18 -43.87 -34.60 39.96
CA VAL A 18 -44.16 -33.20 40.28
C VAL A 18 -42.99 -32.69 41.13
N VAL A 19 -42.51 -31.47 40.82
CA VAL A 19 -41.91 -30.46 41.71
C VAL A 19 -40.51 -30.72 42.30
N THR A 20 -39.56 -29.82 42.02
CA THR A 20 -39.05 -28.80 42.97
C THR A 20 -37.93 -27.96 42.36
N SER A 21 -38.05 -26.66 42.60
CA SER A 21 -37.03 -25.60 42.59
C SER A 21 -35.69 -25.99 43.23
N GLY A 22 -34.58 -25.52 42.63
CA GLY A 22 -33.30 -25.28 43.32
C GLY A 22 -32.15 -26.20 42.90
N GLY A 23 -31.30 -25.74 41.98
CA GLY A 23 -30.02 -26.37 41.67
C GLY A 23 -29.19 -25.47 40.75
N ALA A 24 -28.09 -24.93 41.27
CA ALA A 24 -27.23 -23.96 40.59
C ALA A 24 -26.52 -24.57 39.37
N ALA A 25 -26.50 -23.84 38.26
CA ALA A 25 -25.49 -24.01 37.23
C ALA A 25 -24.72 -22.68 37.08
N TYR A 26 -23.68 -22.53 37.89
CA TYR A 26 -22.61 -21.61 37.56
C TYR A 26 -21.87 -22.17 36.34
N ALA A 27 -21.89 -21.46 35.23
CA ALA A 27 -20.84 -21.55 34.24
C ALA A 27 -20.23 -20.16 34.08
N TYR A 28 -19.26 -19.87 34.94
CA TYR A 28 -18.25 -18.85 34.67
C TYR A 28 -17.52 -19.27 33.39
N LEU A 29 -17.82 -18.62 32.28
CA LEU A 29 -16.90 -18.54 31.16
C LEU A 29 -16.51 -17.07 31.00
N THR A 30 -15.88 -16.52 32.03
CA THR A 30 -14.86 -15.49 31.79
C THR A 30 -13.72 -16.20 31.08
N GLY A 31 -13.82 -16.32 29.76
CA GLY A 31 -12.70 -16.72 28.94
C GLY A 31 -11.61 -15.68 29.13
N ALA A 32 -10.69 -15.93 30.05
CA ALA A 32 -9.40 -15.26 30.04
C ALA A 32 -8.68 -15.80 28.80
N GLY A 33 -8.92 -15.14 27.66
CA GLY A 33 -8.17 -15.37 26.44
C GLY A 33 -6.76 -14.88 26.67
N THR A 34 -5.87 -15.76 27.13
CA THR A 34 -4.43 -15.52 27.01
C THR A 34 -4.04 -15.75 25.55
N GLY A 35 -4.17 -14.71 24.75
CA GLY A 35 -3.59 -14.67 23.42
C GLY A 35 -2.12 -14.30 23.56
N THR A 36 -1.21 -15.27 23.45
CA THR A 36 0.17 -14.96 23.11
C THR A 36 0.19 -14.61 21.63
N GLY A 37 -0.10 -13.34 21.32
CA GLY A 37 0.12 -12.77 20.01
C GLY A 37 1.60 -12.55 19.80
N THR A 38 2.31 -13.53 19.23
CA THR A 38 3.62 -13.27 18.66
C THR A 38 3.40 -12.45 17.40
N ALA A 39 3.43 -11.12 17.53
CA ALA A 39 3.57 -10.23 16.39
C ALA A 39 4.99 -10.42 15.85
N HIS A 40 5.15 -11.29 14.86
CA HIS A 40 6.32 -11.23 14.00
C HIS A 40 6.18 -9.92 13.22
N THR A 41 6.80 -8.85 13.71
CA THR A 41 7.09 -7.69 12.86
C THR A 41 8.10 -8.22 11.84
N GLY A 42 7.61 -8.71 10.70
CA GLY A 42 8.49 -9.01 9.57
C GLY A 42 9.34 -7.76 9.33
N THR A 43 10.66 -7.91 9.32
CA THR A 43 11.57 -6.80 9.08
C THR A 43 11.16 -6.11 7.79
N MET A 44 10.81 -4.83 7.87
CA MET A 44 10.43 -4.02 6.72
C MET A 44 11.55 -4.07 5.69
N GLN A 45 11.25 -4.63 4.52
CA GLN A 45 12.16 -4.67 3.38
C GLN A 45 12.21 -3.30 2.73
N THR A 46 13.39 -2.91 2.24
CA THR A 46 13.62 -1.61 1.62
C THR A 46 12.79 -1.43 0.36
N VAL A 47 11.97 -0.37 0.31
CA VAL A 47 11.29 0.07 -0.92
C VAL A 47 12.33 0.68 -1.85
N THR A 48 12.35 0.28 -3.11
CA THR A 48 13.29 0.77 -4.11
C THR A 48 12.61 1.65 -5.14
N VAL A 49 13.34 2.64 -5.66
CA VAL A 49 12.92 3.43 -6.82
C VAL A 49 13.46 2.74 -8.06
N SER A 50 12.57 2.32 -8.96
CA SER A 50 12.92 1.69 -10.23
C SER A 50 12.89 2.72 -11.36
N ALA A 51 13.71 2.51 -12.39
CA ALA A 51 13.64 3.30 -13.63
C ALA A 51 12.23 3.25 -14.21
N LEU A 52 11.77 4.33 -14.83
CA LEU A 52 10.49 4.34 -15.55
C LEU A 52 10.59 3.43 -16.78
N VAL A 53 9.51 2.74 -17.13
CA VAL A 53 9.40 1.98 -18.38
C VAL A 53 8.48 2.72 -19.36
N GLY A 54 8.59 2.38 -20.65
CA GLY A 54 7.78 3.03 -21.69
C GLY A 54 6.28 2.99 -21.35
N GLY A 55 5.67 4.16 -21.24
CA GLY A 55 4.29 4.35 -20.77
C GLY A 55 4.18 5.14 -19.46
N ASP A 56 5.23 5.15 -18.64
CA ASP A 56 5.29 5.90 -17.37
C ASP A 56 5.67 7.39 -17.58
N ALA A 57 5.67 7.87 -18.82
CA ALA A 57 6.18 9.19 -19.15
C ALA A 57 5.29 10.30 -18.54
N PRO A 58 5.88 11.34 -17.93
CA PRO A 58 5.11 12.48 -17.45
C PRO A 58 4.35 13.13 -18.60
N THR A 59 3.09 13.46 -18.36
CA THR A 59 2.21 14.09 -19.35
C THR A 59 2.58 15.56 -19.58
N SER A 60 3.28 16.18 -18.63
CA SER A 60 3.80 17.53 -18.70
C SER A 60 5.23 17.55 -19.26
N THR A 61 5.48 18.41 -20.24
CA THR A 61 6.81 18.61 -20.81
C THR A 61 7.58 19.68 -20.03
N LEU A 62 8.82 19.37 -19.64
CA LEU A 62 9.76 20.38 -19.13
C LEU A 62 10.35 21.17 -20.31
N TYR A 63 10.32 22.50 -20.24
CA TYR A 63 11.05 23.36 -21.18
C TYR A 63 11.56 24.63 -20.49
N PRO A 64 12.65 25.27 -20.99
CA PRO A 64 13.26 26.41 -20.34
C PRO A 64 12.30 27.59 -20.15
N GLY A 65 12.11 28.03 -18.90
CA GLY A 65 11.20 29.13 -18.54
C GLY A 65 9.73 28.74 -18.54
N GLY A 66 9.41 27.46 -18.78
CA GLY A 66 8.06 26.92 -18.73
C GLY A 66 7.53 26.72 -17.31
N PRO A 67 6.25 26.34 -17.18
CA PRO A 67 5.66 25.99 -15.89
C PRO A 67 6.36 24.75 -15.29
N ALA A 68 6.20 24.59 -13.98
CA ALA A 68 6.62 23.36 -13.32
C ALA A 68 5.87 22.16 -13.90
N ALA A 69 6.54 21.02 -13.94
CA ALA A 69 6.07 19.78 -14.52
C ALA A 69 6.16 18.65 -13.49
N ASP A 70 5.38 17.61 -13.75
CA ASP A 70 5.20 16.48 -12.85
C ASP A 70 6.38 15.52 -12.94
N VAL A 71 6.74 14.94 -11.79
CA VAL A 71 7.73 13.87 -11.70
C VAL A 71 7.03 12.58 -11.32
N ILE A 72 7.20 11.55 -12.14
CA ILE A 72 6.67 10.22 -11.87
C ILE A 72 7.79 9.38 -11.25
N LEU A 73 7.49 8.69 -10.16
CA LEU A 73 8.38 7.75 -9.48
C LEU A 73 7.76 6.36 -9.51
N ARG A 74 8.53 5.36 -9.94
CA ARG A 74 8.11 3.97 -9.82
C ARG A 74 8.69 3.36 -8.55
N LEU A 75 7.85 3.16 -7.55
CA LEU A 75 8.24 2.53 -6.29
C LEU A 75 7.94 1.04 -6.34
N ASN A 76 8.89 0.22 -5.88
CA ASN A 76 8.69 -1.20 -5.68
C ASN A 76 8.76 -1.50 -4.18
N ASN A 77 7.62 -1.91 -3.62
CA ASN A 77 7.48 -2.32 -2.24
C ASN A 77 7.48 -3.87 -2.17
N PRO A 78 8.60 -4.51 -1.80
CA PRO A 78 8.67 -5.97 -1.68
C PRO A 78 7.96 -6.51 -0.42
N ASN A 79 7.44 -5.65 0.46
CA ASN A 79 6.68 -6.09 1.62
C ASN A 79 5.30 -6.61 1.20
N SER A 80 4.74 -7.56 1.95
CA SER A 80 3.38 -8.09 1.72
C SER A 80 2.26 -7.16 2.19
N TYR A 81 2.62 -5.97 2.68
CA TYR A 81 1.73 -4.97 3.25
C TYR A 81 2.01 -3.59 2.65
N SER A 82 1.00 -2.70 2.72
CA SER A 82 1.13 -1.31 2.28
C SER A 82 2.02 -0.52 3.22
N VAL A 83 2.83 0.38 2.66
CA VAL A 83 3.72 1.27 3.41
C VAL A 83 3.44 2.72 3.03
N LYS A 84 3.86 3.68 3.86
CA LYS A 84 3.61 5.09 3.62
C LYS A 84 4.88 5.82 3.20
N LEU A 85 4.85 6.46 2.04
CA LEU A 85 5.86 7.42 1.62
C LEU A 85 5.66 8.73 2.38
N THR A 86 6.65 9.13 3.18
CA THR A 86 6.62 10.36 4.00
C THR A 86 7.65 11.39 3.59
N GLY A 87 8.64 11.01 2.77
CA GLY A 87 9.69 11.90 2.32
C GLY A 87 10.23 11.51 0.96
N VAL A 88 10.58 12.51 0.16
CA VAL A 88 11.31 12.36 -1.10
C VAL A 88 12.33 13.48 -1.18
N SER A 89 13.56 13.17 -1.55
CA SER A 89 14.63 14.16 -1.72
C SER A 89 15.50 13.82 -2.93
N GLY A 90 15.98 14.82 -3.65
CA GLY A 90 17.01 14.60 -4.68
C GLY A 90 18.32 14.14 -4.04
N ASN A 91 19.01 13.17 -4.65
CA ASN A 91 20.27 12.62 -4.12
C ASN A 91 21.43 12.62 -5.12
N GLY A 92 21.35 13.46 -6.16
CA GLY A 92 22.43 13.57 -7.14
C GLY A 92 22.15 14.57 -8.24
N THR A 93 23.06 14.61 -9.21
CA THR A 93 22.98 15.49 -10.38
C THR A 93 21.89 15.02 -11.34
N ILE A 94 21.08 15.96 -11.82
CA ILE A 94 20.07 15.71 -12.84
C ILE A 94 20.73 15.69 -14.21
N THR A 95 20.58 14.60 -14.94
CA THR A 95 21.18 14.40 -16.27
C THR A 95 20.12 14.30 -17.35
N ALA A 96 20.41 14.84 -18.53
CA ALA A 96 19.62 14.58 -19.72
C ALA A 96 19.88 13.17 -20.26
N ASP A 97 18.95 12.64 -21.04
CA ASP A 97 19.11 11.36 -21.71
C ASP A 97 20.27 11.38 -22.72
N ALA A 98 20.72 10.18 -23.10
CA ALA A 98 21.89 10.02 -23.96
C ALA A 98 21.73 10.62 -25.37
N SER A 99 20.50 10.82 -25.86
CA SER A 99 20.26 11.45 -27.17
C SER A 99 20.43 12.98 -27.13
N HIS A 100 20.52 13.56 -25.93
CA HIS A 100 20.75 14.98 -25.69
C HIS A 100 22.12 15.23 -25.02
N SER A 101 23.18 14.59 -25.52
CA SER A 101 24.54 14.72 -24.96
C SER A 101 25.11 16.15 -24.97
N ALA A 102 24.60 17.02 -25.85
CA ALA A 102 24.93 18.45 -25.88
C ALA A 102 24.23 19.28 -24.78
N CYS A 103 23.29 18.70 -24.04
CA CYS A 103 22.62 19.31 -22.89
C CYS A 103 23.48 19.19 -21.62
N THR A 104 24.61 19.89 -21.60
CA THR A 104 25.57 19.85 -20.47
C THR A 104 25.19 20.76 -19.31
N THR A 105 24.38 21.80 -19.56
CA THR A 105 23.83 22.67 -18.53
C THR A 105 22.33 22.46 -18.44
N THR A 106 21.93 21.60 -17.50
CA THR A 106 20.53 21.31 -17.16
C THR A 106 20.11 22.29 -16.09
N GLY A 107 19.42 23.38 -16.46
CA GLY A 107 18.84 24.33 -15.50
C GLY A 107 17.62 23.74 -14.78
N VAL A 108 17.55 22.42 -14.65
CA VAL A 108 16.46 21.65 -14.07
C VAL A 108 16.63 21.61 -12.56
N THR A 109 15.56 21.91 -11.84
CA THR A 109 15.51 21.81 -10.38
C THR A 109 14.40 20.84 -9.99
N PHE A 110 14.71 19.96 -9.04
CA PHE A 110 13.74 19.08 -8.41
C PHE A 110 13.31 19.64 -7.06
N THR A 111 12.01 19.83 -6.88
CA THR A 111 11.38 20.38 -5.67
C THR A 111 10.26 19.43 -5.25
N PRO A 112 10.59 18.36 -4.50
CA PRO A 112 9.58 17.42 -4.02
C PRO A 112 8.64 18.08 -3.00
N PRO A 113 7.42 17.53 -2.81
CA PRO A 113 6.57 17.96 -1.71
C PRO A 113 7.29 17.74 -0.37
N SER A 114 7.10 18.66 0.58
CA SER A 114 7.78 18.63 1.88
C SER A 114 7.30 17.51 2.81
N SER A 115 6.07 17.04 2.60
CA SER A 115 5.43 16.01 3.42
C SER A 115 4.44 15.19 2.59
N PRO A 116 4.92 14.38 1.61
CA PRO A 116 4.04 13.46 0.92
C PRO A 116 3.42 12.50 1.94
N SER A 117 2.16 12.13 1.73
CA SER A 117 1.46 11.13 2.54
C SER A 117 0.79 10.16 1.58
N ILE A 118 1.61 9.35 0.91
CA ILE A 118 1.18 8.51 -0.21
C ILE A 118 1.31 7.04 0.21
N ALA A 119 0.20 6.30 0.14
CA ALA A 119 0.22 4.87 0.36
C ALA A 119 0.87 4.16 -0.84
N VAL A 120 1.80 3.25 -0.55
CA VAL A 120 2.49 2.41 -1.53
C VAL A 120 2.10 0.96 -1.24
N PRO A 121 1.13 0.40 -1.98
CA PRO A 121 0.75 -1.00 -1.89
C PRO A 121 1.93 -1.95 -2.09
N ALA A 122 1.75 -3.22 -1.71
CA ALA A 122 2.70 -4.27 -2.07
C ALA A 122 2.89 -4.36 -3.59
N GLY A 123 4.12 -4.56 -4.05
CA GLY A 123 4.48 -4.62 -5.47
C GLY A 123 4.89 -3.26 -6.05
N SER A 124 4.64 -3.07 -7.35
CA SER A 124 5.05 -1.87 -8.08
C SER A 124 3.92 -0.85 -8.13
N SER A 125 4.23 0.41 -7.85
CA SER A 125 3.30 1.54 -7.88
C SER A 125 3.93 2.76 -8.54
N LEU A 126 3.12 3.51 -9.29
CA LEU A 126 3.49 4.81 -9.83
C LEU A 126 3.02 5.91 -8.88
N VAL A 127 3.95 6.76 -8.47
CA VAL A 127 3.70 7.92 -7.62
C VAL A 127 3.92 9.18 -8.45
N HIS A 128 2.88 10.01 -8.53
CA HIS A 128 2.94 11.30 -9.22
C HIS A 128 3.23 12.42 -8.23
N LEU A 129 4.33 13.12 -8.44
CA LEU A 129 4.69 14.34 -7.72
C LEU A 129 4.38 15.53 -8.61
N SER A 130 3.21 16.14 -8.38
CA SER A 130 2.72 17.25 -9.19
C SER A 130 3.62 18.48 -9.05
N GLY A 131 4.04 19.07 -10.18
CA GLY A 131 4.86 20.29 -10.21
C GLY A 131 6.22 20.17 -9.51
N ALA A 132 6.74 18.95 -9.38
CA ALA A 132 7.97 18.70 -8.62
C ALA A 132 9.26 18.96 -9.41
N ALA A 133 9.19 19.30 -10.70
CA ALA A 133 10.34 19.68 -11.50
C ALA A 133 10.11 21.01 -12.22
N SER A 134 11.15 21.84 -12.31
CA SER A 134 11.13 23.10 -13.06
C SER A 134 12.42 23.27 -13.86
N MET A 135 12.35 24.01 -14.98
CA MET A 135 13.50 24.25 -15.85
C MET A 135 13.70 25.74 -16.07
N THR A 136 14.87 26.23 -15.69
CA THR A 136 15.22 27.64 -15.87
C THR A 136 15.70 27.92 -17.30
N THR A 137 15.64 29.19 -17.70
CA THR A 137 16.18 29.69 -18.98
C THR A 137 17.71 29.67 -19.07
N ALA A 138 18.40 29.31 -17.99
CA ALA A 138 19.85 29.04 -18.01
C ALA A 138 20.19 27.70 -18.69
N SER A 139 19.18 26.86 -18.94
CA SER A 139 19.36 25.60 -19.66
C SER A 139 19.68 25.85 -21.14
N LEU A 140 20.57 25.04 -21.70
CA LEU A 140 20.90 25.13 -23.13
C LEU A 140 19.69 24.73 -24.00
N ASN A 141 19.59 25.31 -25.20
CA ASN A 141 18.56 24.91 -26.17
C ASN A 141 18.65 23.43 -26.56
N ALA A 142 19.85 22.83 -26.48
CA ALA A 142 20.07 21.40 -26.69
C ALA A 142 19.33 20.50 -25.69
N CYS A 143 18.74 21.05 -24.63
CA CYS A 143 17.97 20.34 -23.63
C CYS A 143 16.47 20.25 -23.93
N GLN A 144 16.00 20.90 -25.00
CA GLN A 144 14.59 20.89 -25.36
C GLN A 144 14.19 19.50 -25.90
N GLY A 145 13.12 18.92 -25.35
CA GLY A 145 12.67 17.57 -25.70
C GLY A 145 13.44 16.44 -25.01
N ALA A 146 14.41 16.77 -24.14
CA ALA A 146 15.15 15.79 -23.37
C ALA A 146 14.29 15.16 -22.26
N THR A 147 14.56 13.88 -21.98
CA THR A 147 14.09 13.21 -20.77
C THR A 147 15.17 13.34 -19.70
N PHE A 148 14.79 13.81 -18.51
CA PHE A 148 15.73 14.00 -17.41
C PHE A 148 15.68 12.85 -16.42
N THR A 149 16.85 12.33 -16.07
CA THR A 149 17.02 11.39 -14.96
C THR A 149 17.27 12.19 -13.69
N ILE A 150 16.38 12.05 -12.70
CA ILE A 150 16.50 12.69 -11.39
C ILE A 150 16.81 11.60 -10.37
N PRO A 151 18.05 11.55 -9.84
CA PRO A 151 18.35 10.68 -8.70
C PRO A 151 17.54 11.13 -7.49
N VAL A 152 16.77 10.22 -6.89
CA VAL A 152 16.00 10.49 -5.66
C VAL A 152 16.23 9.44 -4.58
N THR A 153 16.09 9.86 -3.33
CA THR A 153 15.97 9.02 -2.14
C THR A 153 14.56 9.17 -1.57
N VAL A 154 13.97 8.08 -1.08
CA VAL A 154 12.64 8.06 -0.47
C VAL A 154 12.70 7.66 1.00
N THR A 155 11.80 8.22 1.80
CA THR A 155 11.61 7.89 3.22
C THR A 155 10.24 7.25 3.39
N ILE A 156 10.24 6.06 4.00
CA ILE A 156 9.05 5.22 4.14
C ILE A 156 8.81 4.93 5.63
N HIS A 157 7.56 4.94 6.05
CA HIS A 157 7.12 4.49 7.37
C HIS A 157 6.11 3.35 7.22
N ASN A 158 6.08 2.47 8.23
CA ASN A 158 4.99 1.51 8.36
C ASN A 158 3.71 2.22 8.83
N GLU A 159 2.57 1.77 8.32
CA GLU A 159 1.27 2.11 8.90
C GLU A 159 0.85 1.08 9.96
#